data_AF-A0A962M8W3-F1
#
_entry.id   AF-A0A962M8W3-F1
#
_cell.length_a   1.000
_cell.length_b   1.000
_cell.length_c   1.000
_cell.angle_alpha   90.00
_cell.angle_beta   90.00
_cell.angle_gamma   90.00
#
_symmetry.space_group_name_H-M   'P 1'
#
loop_
_entity.id
_entity.type
_entity.pdbx_description
1 polymer ?
#
loop_
_entity_poly.entity_id
_entity_poly.type
_entity_poly.pdbx_seq_one_letter_code
_entity_poly.pdbx_strand_id
1 'polypeptide(L)' 'MRGEVTAVVGAQYGSEGKGAVVQSLAKAHHVHVRTGGPNRRYTDYHGGKVYEKRC' A
#
# COMPACT_ATOMS: atom_id res chain seq x y z
N MET A 1 -2.45 23.30 -13.17
CA MET A 1 -2.71 22.80 -11.81
C MET A 1 -1.58 21.85 -11.40
N ARG A 2 -1.13 21.88 -10.14
CA ARG A 2 -0.23 20.86 -9.57
C ARG A 2 -1.07 19.95 -8.67
N GLY A 3 -0.84 18.64 -8.72
CA GLY A 3 -1.48 17.66 -7.85
C GLY A 3 -0.71 17.44 -6.55
N GLU A 4 -1.35 16.82 -5.57
CA GLU A 4 -0.76 16.41 -4.30
C GLU A 4 -0.38 14.92 -4.35
N VAL A 5 0.74 14.55 -3.70
CA VAL A 5 1.23 13.19 -3.64
C VAL A 5 1.51 12.81 -2.19
N THR A 6 0.79 11.82 -1.68
CA THR A 6 1.05 11.19 -0.38
C THR A 6 1.96 9.98 -0.56
N ALA A 7 3.12 9.97 0.10
CA ALA A 7 4.06 8.86 0.08
C ALA A 7 4.01 8.08 1.40
N VAL A 8 3.80 6.75 1.32
CA VAL A 8 3.85 5.85 2.48
C VAL A 8 5.13 5.01 2.40
N VAL A 9 6.05 5.21 3.35
CA VAL A 9 7.37 4.57 3.39
C VAL A 9 7.55 3.82 4.71
N GLY A 10 8.27 2.70 4.69
CA GLY A 10 8.58 1.93 5.89
C GLY A 10 9.85 2.49 6.53
N ALA A 11 9.82 2.69 7.84
CA ALA A 11 10.99 3.19 8.59
C ALA A 11 11.89 2.04 9.12
N GLN A 12 11.55 0.79 8.82
CA GLN A 12 12.28 -0.41 9.27
C GLN A 12 12.69 -1.25 8.04
N TYR A 13 12.85 -2.57 8.23
CA TYR A 13 13.30 -3.51 7.20
C TYR A 13 12.15 -4.21 6.46
N GLY A 14 10.90 -3.75 6.60
CA GLY A 14 9.73 -4.39 6.01
C GLY A 14 8.74 -4.95 7.04
N SER A 15 7.62 -5.47 6.54
CA SER A 15 6.54 -6.07 7.33
C SER A 15 5.85 -5.14 8.36
N GLU A 16 6.03 -3.83 8.24
CA GLU A 16 5.49 -2.82 9.18
C GLU A 16 3.98 -2.57 9.02
N GLY A 17 3.28 -3.33 8.18
CA GLY A 17 1.84 -3.16 7.97
C GLY A 17 1.44 -1.99 7.07
N LYS A 18 2.34 -1.50 6.21
CA LYS A 18 2.04 -0.41 5.25
C LYS A 18 0.80 -0.66 4.39
N GLY A 19 0.52 -1.92 4.05
CA GLY A 19 -0.68 -2.29 3.30
C GLY A 19 -1.97 -1.82 4.00
N ALA A 20 -2.06 -2.00 5.32
CA ALA A 20 -3.22 -1.57 6.10
C ALA A 20 -3.36 -0.04 6.11
N VAL A 21 -2.25 0.69 6.27
CA VAL A 21 -2.24 2.16 6.19
C VAL A 21 -2.70 2.62 4.82
N VAL A 22 -2.11 2.07 3.76
CA VAL A 22 -2.46 2.42 2.38
C VAL A 22 -3.91 2.07 2.05
N GLN A 23 -4.45 0.96 2.58
CA GLN A 23 -5.86 0.59 2.43
C GLN A 23 -6.79 1.64 3.05
N SER A 24 -6.44 2.21 4.20
CA SER A 24 -7.22 3.27 4.84
C SER A 24 -7.19 4.59 4.05
N LEU A 25 -6.07 4.91 3.40
CA LEU A 25 -5.88 6.13 2.61
C LEU A 25 -6.38 6.02 1.16
N ALA A 26 -6.58 4.81 0.65
CA ALA A 26 -6.90 4.56 -0.75
C ALA A 26 -8.16 5.29 -1.24
N LYS A 27 -9.16 5.49 -0.37
CA LYS A 27 -10.42 6.18 -0.72
C LYS A 27 -10.24 7.69 -0.97
N ALA A 28 -9.14 8.28 -0.50
CA ALA A 28 -8.83 9.69 -0.67
C ALA A 28 -7.98 9.99 -1.91
N HIS A 29 -7.57 8.95 -2.65
CA HIS A 29 -6.65 9.07 -3.78
C HIS A 29 -7.21 8.38 -5.03
N HIS A 30 -7.02 9.00 -6.19
CA HIS A 30 -7.47 8.45 -7.46
C HIS A 30 -6.51 7.40 -8.03
N VAL A 31 -5.22 7.49 -7.69
CA VAL A 31 -4.16 6.65 -8.26
C VAL A 31 -3.29 6.10 -7.14
N HIS A 32 -3.00 4.81 -7.22
CA HIS A 32 -2.06 4.12 -6.34
C HIS A 32 -0.85 3.69 -7.18
N VAL A 33 0.33 4.18 -6.83
CA VAL A 33 1.59 3.80 -7.47
C VAL A 33 2.43 2.98 -6.51
N ARG A 34 3.08 1.92 -7.02
CA ARG A 34 4.04 1.11 -6.28
C ARG A 34 5.40 1.12 -6.97
N THR A 35 6.46 0.95 -6.19
CA THR A 35 7.84 0.82 -6.67
C THR A 35 8.51 -0.41 -6.04
N GLY A 36 9.51 -0.98 -6.74
CA GLY A 36 10.21 -2.23 -6.36
C GLY A 36 9.81 -3.42 -7.24
N GLY A 37 10.11 -4.64 -6.78
CA GLY A 37 9.81 -5.89 -7.47
C GLY A 37 8.99 -6.87 -6.62
N PRO A 38 8.74 -8.10 -7.11
CA PRO A 38 7.84 -9.09 -6.47
C PRO A 38 8.31 -9.63 -5.13
N ASN A 39 9.48 -9.20 -4.66
CA ASN A 39 9.99 -9.46 -3.33
C ASN A 39 9.20 -8.73 -2.23
N ARG A 40 8.40 -7.71 -2.55
CA ARG A 40 7.55 -7.00 -1.57
C ARG A 40 6.11 -7.49 -1.61
N ARG A 41 5.67 -8.08 -0.50
CA ARG A 41 4.30 -8.56 -0.29
C ARG A 41 3.58 -7.71 0.76
N TYR A 42 2.29 -7.52 0.56
CA TYR A 42 1.39 -7.14 1.63
C TYR A 42 0.06 -7.88 1.50
N THR A 43 -0.55 -8.09 2.65
CA THR A 43 -1.81 -8.81 2.79
C THR A 43 -2.90 -7.82 3.13
N ASP A 44 -3.94 -7.78 2.29
CA ASP A 44 -5.15 -7.01 2.53
C ASP A 44 -6.25 -7.95 3.00
N TYR A 45 -6.93 -7.57 4.08
CA TYR A 45 -8.13 -8.23 4.54
C TYR A 45 -9.33 -7.38 4.10
N HIS A 46 -10.25 -7.98 3.35
CA HIS A 46 -11.44 -7.27 2.87
C HIS A 46 -12.64 -8.20 2.79
N GLY A 47 -13.71 -7.88 3.53
CA GLY A 47 -14.95 -8.67 3.55
C GLY A 47 -14.74 -10.14 3.95
N GLY A 48 -13.86 -10.40 4.92
CA GLY A 48 -13.50 -11.76 5.36
C GLY A 48 -12.59 -12.53 4.39
N LYS A 49 -12.22 -11.94 3.25
CA LYS A 49 -11.28 -12.52 2.28
C LYS A 49 -9.87 -11.95 2.47
N VAL A 50 -8.89 -12.78 2.14
CA VAL A 50 -7.46 -12.44 2.20
C VAL A 50 -6.93 -12.25 0.79
N TYR A 51 -6.30 -11.12 0.53
CA TYR A 51 -5.69 -10.79 -0.75
C TYR A 51 -4.20 -10.54 -0.56
N GLU A 52 -3.37 -11.34 -1.21
CA GLU A 52 -1.93 -11.13 -1.21
C GLU A 52 -1.51 -10.37 -2.47
N LYS A 53 -0.89 -9.20 -2.30
CA LYS A 53 -0.43 -8.38 -3.42
C LYS A 53 1.09 -8.32 -3.42
N ARG A 54 1.67 -8.75 -4.54
CA ARG A 54 3.11 -8.66 -4.82
C ARG A 54 3.36 -7.47 -5.74
N CYS A 55 4.55 -6.88 -5.65
CA CYS A 55 4.97 -5.86 -6.62
C CYS A 55 5.39 -6.50 -7.94
#